data_AF-A0A8B6BWG8-F1
#
_entry.id   AF-A0A8B6BWG8-F1
#
_cell.length_a   1.000
_cell.length_b   1.000
_cell.length_c   1.000
_cell.angle_alpha   90.00
_cell.angle_beta   90.00
_cell.angle_gamma   90.00
#
_symmetry.space_group_name_H-M   'P 1'
#
loop_
_entity.id
_entity.type
_entity.pdbx_description
1 polymer ?
#
loop_
_entity_poly.entity_id
_entity_poly.type
_entity_poly.pdbx_seq_one_letter_code
_entity_poly.pdbx_strand_id
1 'polypeptide(L)'
;MAPHIFNVAARAYQRIQEEKTNQVILVSGESGAGKTESTKLMVKHLVYMSPNRSDDLHNKIVQVNPLLEAFGNAQTIINDNSSRFAKYLELSFDERGQVIGATIRDYMLEKARVVTCNKDEGNFHIFYSLFAGASKQQLIGLNLSESKDYRIIKCGCLKLLEEKTKYREIYLQQMDALKRIGFDADDMNILHCMLGAIIHLTEVRFKEADKANEPLEIVNPDQVELAAELLNVDPLELCLSLIKTKTEYGGEQLYHLKNLEQARESCDALAKAIYERMFGWVIRRINEDLNPTKQRYETLSY
;
A
#
# COMPACT_ATOMS: atom_id res chain seq x y z
N MET A 1 -19.27 -36.72 3.04
CA MET A 1 -19.32 -35.45 2.27
C MET A 1 -18.11 -35.39 1.35
N ALA A 2 -18.28 -34.88 0.12
CA ALA A 2 -17.17 -34.69 -0.81
C ALA A 2 -16.22 -33.56 -0.33
N PRO A 3 -14.92 -33.61 -0.65
CA PRO A 3 -13.97 -32.54 -0.29
C PRO A 3 -14.40 -31.19 -0.88
N HIS A 4 -14.51 -30.15 -0.04
CA HIS A 4 -14.87 -28.80 -0.45
C HIS A 4 -14.34 -27.75 0.54
N ILE A 5 -13.96 -26.56 0.08
CA ILE A 5 -13.44 -25.46 0.93
C ILE A 5 -14.44 -25.03 2.02
N PHE A 6 -15.73 -25.14 1.73
CA PHE A 6 -16.80 -24.88 2.69
C PHE A 6 -16.78 -25.87 3.86
N ASN A 7 -16.40 -27.13 3.62
CA ASN A 7 -16.28 -28.12 4.70
C ASN A 7 -15.10 -27.79 5.64
N VAL A 8 -14.04 -27.19 5.12
CA VAL A 8 -12.91 -26.70 5.95
C VAL A 8 -13.37 -25.54 6.83
N ALA A 9 -14.05 -24.55 6.24
CA ALA A 9 -14.63 -23.42 6.97
C ALA A 9 -15.67 -23.88 8.02
N ALA A 10 -16.55 -24.82 7.68
CA ALA A 10 -17.56 -25.37 8.60
C ALA A 10 -16.94 -26.08 9.79
N ARG A 11 -15.88 -26.89 9.57
CA ARG A 11 -15.13 -27.53 10.65
C ARG A 11 -14.46 -26.51 11.57
N ALA A 12 -13.87 -25.46 11.01
CA ALA A 12 -13.28 -24.38 11.81
C ALA A 12 -14.36 -23.67 12.65
N TYR A 13 -15.50 -23.32 12.05
CA TYR A 13 -16.61 -22.68 12.76
C TYR A 13 -17.17 -23.55 13.90
N GLN A 14 -17.35 -24.85 13.65
CA GLN A 14 -17.79 -25.80 14.67
C GLN A 14 -16.82 -25.86 15.85
N ARG A 15 -15.50 -25.91 15.60
CA ARG A 15 -14.50 -25.86 16.68
C ARG A 15 -14.50 -24.56 17.47
N ILE A 16 -14.71 -23.41 16.82
CA ILE A 16 -14.89 -22.13 17.54
C ILE A 16 -16.07 -22.22 18.50
N GLN A 17 -17.17 -22.88 18.10
CA GLN A 17 -18.36 -23.03 18.93
C GLN A 17 -18.19 -24.04 20.07
N GLU A 18 -17.61 -25.20 19.80
CA GLU A 18 -17.48 -26.33 20.73
C GLU A 18 -16.32 -26.16 21.70
N GLU A 19 -15.14 -25.81 21.19
CA GLU A 19 -13.90 -25.77 21.96
C GLU A 19 -13.60 -24.37 22.52
N LYS A 20 -14.28 -23.32 22.01
CA LYS A 20 -14.05 -21.91 22.37
C LYS A 20 -12.59 -21.47 22.20
N THR A 21 -11.89 -22.05 21.22
CA THR A 21 -10.49 -21.73 20.87
C THR A 21 -10.38 -21.09 19.49
N ASN A 22 -9.36 -20.23 19.32
CA ASN A 22 -9.06 -19.59 18.04
C ASN A 22 -8.64 -20.62 16.99
N GLN A 23 -9.12 -20.43 15.75
CA GLN A 23 -8.79 -21.29 14.62
C GLN A 23 -8.02 -20.51 13.54
N VAL A 24 -7.12 -21.18 12.83
CA VAL A 24 -6.35 -20.60 11.74
C VAL A 24 -6.50 -21.47 10.50
N ILE A 25 -6.79 -20.83 9.36
CA ILE A 25 -6.81 -21.48 8.05
C ILE A 25 -5.69 -20.85 7.20
N LEU A 26 -4.68 -21.66 6.85
CA LEU A 26 -3.62 -21.25 5.95
C LEU A 26 -3.97 -21.68 4.51
N VAL A 27 -4.06 -20.71 3.60
CA VAL A 27 -4.24 -20.95 2.17
C VAL A 27 -2.92 -20.67 1.46
N SER A 28 -2.21 -21.74 1.08
CA SER A 28 -0.92 -21.66 0.39
C SER A 28 -1.04 -22.09 -1.08
N GLY A 29 -0.05 -21.68 -1.89
CA GLY A 29 0.02 -22.00 -3.31
C GLY A 29 0.83 -20.98 -4.09
N GLU A 30 1.23 -21.34 -5.32
CA GLU A 30 1.97 -20.46 -6.22
C GLU A 30 1.14 -19.23 -6.66
N SER A 31 1.80 -18.27 -7.32
CA SER A 31 1.09 -17.12 -7.90
C SER A 31 0.05 -17.61 -8.91
N GLY A 32 -1.16 -17.03 -8.88
CA GLY A 32 -2.26 -17.47 -9.73
C GLY A 32 -3.04 -18.71 -9.27
N ALA A 33 -2.64 -19.41 -8.19
CA ALA A 33 -3.31 -20.62 -7.71
C ALA A 33 -4.72 -20.42 -7.10
N GLY A 34 -5.30 -19.22 -7.18
CA GLY A 34 -6.65 -18.94 -6.65
C GLY A 34 -6.74 -18.78 -5.13
N LYS A 35 -5.64 -18.44 -4.46
CA LYS A 35 -5.60 -18.22 -2.99
C LYS A 35 -6.63 -17.20 -2.54
N THR A 36 -6.62 -16.01 -3.13
CA THR A 36 -7.52 -14.89 -2.81
C THR A 36 -8.98 -15.27 -3.01
N GLU A 37 -9.31 -15.93 -4.12
CA GLU A 37 -10.68 -16.38 -4.42
C GLU A 37 -11.16 -17.46 -3.45
N SER A 38 -10.29 -18.40 -3.09
CA SER A 38 -10.59 -19.42 -2.09
C SER A 38 -10.87 -18.80 -0.72
N THR A 39 -10.06 -17.83 -0.30
CA THR A 39 -10.29 -17.09 0.95
C THR A 39 -11.61 -16.31 0.93
N LYS A 40 -11.94 -15.62 -0.18
CA LYS A 40 -13.23 -14.92 -0.33
C LYS A 40 -14.42 -15.86 -0.12
N LEU A 41 -14.38 -17.05 -0.72
CA LEU A 41 -15.42 -18.07 -0.59
C LEU A 41 -15.51 -18.66 0.82
N MET A 42 -14.38 -18.90 1.48
CA MET A 42 -14.35 -19.36 2.87
C MET A 42 -14.96 -18.32 3.82
N VAL A 43 -14.59 -17.05 3.70
CA VAL A 43 -15.15 -15.94 4.50
C VAL A 43 -16.66 -15.83 4.28
N LYS A 44 -17.11 -15.91 3.02
CA LYS A 44 -18.54 -15.92 2.70
C LYS A 44 -19.28 -17.03 3.44
N HIS A 45 -18.71 -18.23 3.46
CA HIS A 45 -19.31 -19.36 4.14
C HIS A 45 -19.33 -19.20 5.67
N LEU A 46 -18.26 -18.66 6.26
CA LEU A 46 -18.19 -18.36 7.70
C LEU A 46 -19.27 -17.34 8.12
N VAL A 47 -19.43 -16.27 7.35
CA VAL A 47 -20.49 -15.27 7.59
C VAL A 47 -21.89 -15.87 7.42
N TYR A 48 -22.09 -16.74 6.43
CA TYR A 48 -23.37 -17.42 6.20
C TYR A 48 -23.78 -18.36 7.36
N MET A 49 -22.80 -18.97 8.03
CA MET A 49 -23.04 -19.87 9.17
C MET A 49 -23.34 -19.13 10.49
N SER A 50 -23.09 -17.82 10.56
CA SER A 50 -23.41 -17.04 11.76
C SER A 50 -24.92 -16.89 11.98
N PRO A 51 -25.36 -16.79 13.26
CA PRO A 51 -26.79 -16.72 13.60
C PRO A 51 -27.54 -15.57 12.92
N ASN A 52 -26.96 -14.36 12.92
CA ASN A 52 -27.46 -13.21 12.19
C ASN A 52 -26.61 -13.03 10.92
N ARG A 53 -27.19 -13.43 9.79
CA ARG A 53 -26.62 -13.30 8.45
C ARG A 53 -26.56 -11.84 8.04
N SER A 54 -25.58 -11.12 8.58
CA SER A 54 -25.24 -9.79 8.09
C SER A 54 -24.28 -9.95 6.91
N ASP A 55 -24.83 -9.99 5.70
CA ASP A 55 -24.03 -9.96 4.47
C ASP A 55 -23.22 -8.65 4.36
N ASP A 56 -23.54 -7.62 5.16
CA ASP A 56 -22.86 -6.34 5.17
C ASP A 56 -21.35 -6.47 5.43
N LEU A 57 -20.94 -7.24 6.44
CA LEU A 57 -19.52 -7.41 6.74
C LEU A 57 -18.79 -8.17 5.63
N HIS A 58 -19.39 -9.24 5.09
CA HIS A 58 -18.81 -9.95 3.94
C HIS A 58 -18.65 -9.00 2.74
N ASN A 59 -19.69 -8.22 2.45
CA ASN A 59 -19.69 -7.25 1.37
C ASN A 59 -18.61 -6.18 1.58
N LYS A 60 -18.45 -5.63 2.80
CA LYS A 60 -17.36 -4.70 3.12
C LYS A 60 -15.98 -5.32 2.89
N ILE A 61 -15.74 -6.54 3.37
CA ILE A 61 -14.46 -7.26 3.15
C ILE A 61 -14.19 -7.46 1.65
N VAL A 62 -15.22 -7.79 0.87
CA VAL A 62 -15.09 -7.95 -0.59
C VAL A 62 -14.81 -6.61 -1.26
N GLN A 63 -15.49 -5.54 -0.85
CA GLN A 63 -15.39 -4.19 -1.42
C GLN A 63 -14.04 -3.51 -1.17
N VAL A 64 -13.32 -3.86 -0.09
CA VAL A 64 -11.98 -3.31 0.16
C VAL A 64 -10.86 -4.03 -0.61
N ASN A 65 -11.12 -5.20 -1.21
CA ASN A 65 -10.09 -5.92 -1.96
C ASN A 65 -9.54 -5.14 -3.16
N PRO A 66 -10.35 -4.50 -4.02
CA PRO A 66 -9.82 -3.65 -5.10
C PRO A 66 -8.81 -2.60 -4.60
N LEU A 67 -9.04 -2.06 -3.40
CA LEU A 67 -8.12 -1.10 -2.78
C LEU A 67 -6.82 -1.79 -2.31
N LEU A 68 -6.91 -2.95 -1.69
CA LEU A 68 -5.72 -3.74 -1.35
C LEU A 68 -4.93 -4.18 -2.57
N GLU A 69 -5.61 -4.56 -3.65
CA GLU A 69 -4.99 -4.96 -4.91
C GLU A 69 -4.32 -3.76 -5.60
N ALA A 70 -4.94 -2.59 -5.56
CA ALA A 70 -4.37 -1.36 -6.10
C ALA A 70 -3.00 -1.02 -5.49
N PHE A 71 -2.90 -1.07 -4.16
CA PHE A 71 -1.70 -0.69 -3.41
C PHE A 71 -0.73 -1.85 -3.18
N GLY A 72 -1.22 -3.09 -3.20
CA GLY A 72 -0.45 -4.27 -2.80
C GLY A 72 -0.13 -5.24 -3.93
N ASN A 73 -0.77 -5.10 -5.09
CA ASN A 73 -0.51 -5.97 -6.24
C ASN A 73 0.24 -5.24 -7.35
N ALA A 74 0.98 -6.03 -8.12
CA ALA A 74 1.72 -5.59 -9.30
C ALA A 74 1.64 -6.65 -10.39
N GLN A 75 1.86 -6.23 -11.64
CA GLN A 75 2.08 -7.16 -12.75
C GLN A 75 3.46 -7.81 -12.61
N THR A 76 3.51 -9.12 -12.87
CA THR A 76 4.73 -9.92 -12.97
C THR A 76 4.73 -10.64 -14.32
N ILE A 77 5.84 -11.27 -14.69
CA ILE A 77 5.98 -12.02 -15.96
C ILE A 77 4.88 -13.08 -16.13
N ILE A 78 4.41 -13.67 -15.03
CA ILE A 78 3.49 -14.83 -15.03
C ILE A 78 2.07 -14.48 -14.55
N ASN A 79 1.86 -13.31 -13.95
CA ASN A 79 0.58 -12.92 -13.36
C ASN A 79 0.43 -11.40 -13.38
N ASP A 80 -0.63 -10.94 -14.05
CA ASP A 80 -0.93 -9.52 -14.21
C ASP A 80 -1.40 -8.82 -12.93
N ASN A 81 -1.87 -9.58 -11.93
CA ASN A 81 -2.38 -9.05 -10.66
C ASN A 81 -1.83 -9.88 -9.48
N SER A 82 -0.49 -9.91 -9.34
CA SER A 82 0.17 -10.68 -8.29
C SER A 82 0.21 -9.89 -6.99
N SER A 83 -0.35 -10.43 -5.91
CA SER A 83 -0.15 -9.87 -4.57
C SER A 83 1.31 -9.89 -4.17
N ARG A 84 1.84 -8.73 -3.78
CA ARG A 84 3.21 -8.51 -3.29
C ARG A 84 3.23 -8.12 -1.82
N PHE A 85 2.19 -8.55 -1.09
CA PHE A 85 2.08 -8.52 0.36
C PHE A 85 1.32 -9.77 0.81
N ALA A 86 1.59 -10.24 2.01
CA ALA A 86 0.79 -11.28 2.64
C ALA A 86 -0.39 -10.62 3.37
N LYS A 87 -1.58 -11.17 3.15
CA LYS A 87 -2.81 -10.70 3.78
C LYS A 87 -3.22 -11.68 4.88
N TYR A 88 -3.37 -11.17 6.09
CA TYR A 88 -3.96 -11.91 7.20
C TYR A 88 -5.31 -11.28 7.56
N LEU A 89 -6.37 -12.05 7.39
CA LEU A 89 -7.73 -11.65 7.74
C LEU A 89 -8.14 -12.38 9.01
N GLU A 90 -8.33 -11.62 10.07
CA GLU A 90 -8.89 -12.09 11.33
C GLU A 90 -10.39 -11.80 11.35
N LEU A 91 -11.22 -12.82 11.63
CA LEU A 91 -12.64 -12.66 11.86
C LEU A 91 -12.91 -12.81 13.35
N SER A 92 -13.62 -11.85 13.94
CA SER A 92 -13.99 -11.88 15.35
C SER A 92 -15.39 -12.47 15.50
N PHE A 93 -15.55 -13.40 16.43
CA PHE A 93 -16.83 -14.04 16.75
C PHE A 93 -17.21 -13.74 18.22
N ASP A 94 -18.50 -13.57 18.49
CA ASP A 94 -19.01 -13.54 19.86
C ASP A 94 -19.21 -14.95 20.43
N GLU A 95 -19.61 -15.04 21.69
CA GLU A 95 -19.83 -16.32 22.39
C GLU A 95 -20.91 -17.20 21.72
N ARG A 96 -21.82 -16.59 20.95
CA ARG A 96 -22.92 -17.24 20.22
C ARG A 96 -22.53 -17.63 18.79
N GLY A 97 -21.32 -17.32 18.34
CA GLY A 97 -20.87 -17.58 16.98
C GLY A 97 -21.27 -16.53 15.95
N GLN A 98 -21.74 -15.38 16.40
CA GLN A 98 -21.96 -14.24 15.52
C GLN A 98 -20.62 -13.64 15.11
N VAL A 99 -20.37 -13.48 13.81
CA VAL A 99 -19.27 -12.64 13.35
C VAL A 99 -19.60 -11.18 13.72
N ILE A 100 -18.73 -10.56 14.52
CA ILE A 100 -18.89 -9.19 15.03
C ILE A 100 -17.99 -8.18 14.33
N GLY A 101 -16.96 -8.63 13.61
CA GLY A 101 -16.05 -7.74 12.89
C GLY A 101 -14.92 -8.50 12.21
N ALA A 102 -14.09 -7.73 11.50
CA ALA A 102 -12.90 -8.25 10.84
C ALA A 102 -11.71 -7.32 11.02
N THR A 103 -10.49 -7.86 10.95
CA THR A 103 -9.26 -7.09 10.96
C THR A 103 -8.30 -7.64 9.92
N ILE A 104 -7.82 -6.76 9.05
CA ILE A 104 -6.84 -7.06 8.03
C ILE A 104 -5.49 -6.56 8.52
N ARG A 105 -4.50 -7.47 8.52
CA ARG A 105 -3.11 -7.13 8.75
C ARG A 105 -2.34 -7.38 7.46
N ASP A 106 -1.57 -6.39 7.04
CA ASP A 106 -0.57 -6.58 6.02
C ASP A 106 0.70 -7.15 6.67
N TYR A 107 1.27 -8.15 6.01
CA TYR A 107 2.56 -8.72 6.35
C TYR A 107 3.47 -8.55 5.14
N MET A 108 4.60 -7.86 5.34
CA MET A 108 5.70 -7.79 4.37
C MET A 108 5.29 -7.27 3.00
N LEU A 109 4.77 -6.04 2.93
CA LEU A 109 4.68 -5.33 1.65
C LEU A 109 6.06 -5.29 1.00
N GLU A 110 6.15 -5.66 -0.28
CA GLU A 110 7.38 -5.59 -1.08
C GLU A 110 7.73 -4.13 -1.43
N LYS A 111 7.94 -3.29 -0.42
CA LYS A 111 8.23 -1.85 -0.57
C LYS A 111 9.43 -1.56 -1.45
N ALA A 112 10.38 -2.50 -1.55
CA ALA A 112 11.51 -2.41 -2.46
C ALA A 112 11.07 -2.12 -3.91
N ARG A 113 9.94 -2.68 -4.37
CA ARG A 113 9.39 -2.48 -5.72
C ARG A 113 9.12 -1.01 -6.08
N VAL A 114 8.88 -0.15 -5.09
CA VAL A 114 8.67 1.29 -5.33
C VAL A 114 9.90 1.91 -6.02
N VAL A 115 11.11 1.45 -5.68
CA VAL A 115 12.37 2.05 -6.15
C VAL A 115 13.16 1.12 -7.05
N THR A 116 13.01 -0.19 -6.87
CA THR A 116 13.68 -1.23 -7.66
C THR A 116 12.75 -1.78 -8.72
N CYS A 117 13.34 -2.16 -9.84
CA CYS A 117 12.60 -2.59 -11.00
C CYS A 117 13.14 -3.91 -11.51
N ASN A 118 12.24 -4.87 -11.61
CA ASN A 118 12.52 -6.13 -12.27
C ASN A 118 12.18 -5.96 -13.76
N LYS A 119 13.04 -6.49 -14.61
CA LYS A 119 12.81 -6.48 -16.05
C LYS A 119 11.47 -7.17 -16.37
N ASP A 120 10.67 -6.54 -17.22
CA ASP A 120 9.37 -7.04 -17.69
C ASP A 120 8.29 -7.21 -16.60
N GLU A 121 8.47 -6.61 -15.41
CA GLU A 121 7.43 -6.53 -14.37
C GLU A 121 6.89 -5.11 -14.20
N GLY A 122 5.70 -4.98 -13.62
CA GLY A 122 5.08 -3.72 -13.23
C GLY A 122 5.42 -3.22 -11.84
N ASN A 123 5.24 -1.93 -11.60
CA ASN A 123 5.11 -1.40 -10.25
C ASN A 123 3.70 -1.66 -9.71
N PHE A 124 3.39 -1.15 -8.50
CA PHE A 124 2.06 -1.26 -7.93
C PHE A 124 1.01 -0.57 -8.82
N HIS A 125 -0.17 -1.19 -8.93
CA HIS A 125 -1.24 -0.72 -9.83
C HIS A 125 -1.69 0.72 -9.55
N ILE A 126 -1.58 1.19 -8.30
CA ILE A 126 -1.95 2.54 -7.90
C ILE A 126 -1.23 3.64 -8.70
N PHE A 127 0.03 3.42 -9.09
CA PHE A 127 0.76 4.41 -9.89
C PHE A 127 0.20 4.53 -11.31
N TYR A 128 -0.20 3.42 -11.92
CA TYR A 128 -0.80 3.41 -13.26
C TYR A 128 -2.22 3.95 -13.25
N SER A 129 -3.01 3.57 -12.24
CA SER A 129 -4.38 4.08 -12.08
C SER A 129 -4.38 5.59 -11.81
N LEU A 130 -3.41 6.10 -11.04
CA LEU A 130 -3.21 7.54 -10.85
C LEU A 130 -3.07 8.27 -12.20
N PHE A 131 -2.11 7.87 -13.03
CA PHE A 131 -1.89 8.52 -14.33
C PHE A 131 -3.03 8.34 -15.33
N ALA A 132 -3.75 7.22 -15.28
CA ALA A 132 -4.85 6.94 -16.20
C ALA A 132 -6.18 7.59 -15.78
N GLY A 133 -6.40 7.72 -14.47
CA GLY A 133 -7.69 8.08 -13.90
C GLY A 133 -7.78 9.49 -13.33
N ALA A 134 -6.70 10.04 -12.79
CA ALA A 134 -6.72 11.40 -12.25
C ALA A 134 -7.00 12.44 -13.33
N SER A 135 -7.66 13.52 -12.94
CA SER A 135 -7.89 14.65 -13.85
C SER A 135 -6.57 15.35 -14.19
N LYS A 136 -6.53 16.03 -15.33
CA LYS A 136 -5.36 16.82 -15.73
C LYS A 136 -5.00 17.88 -14.67
N GLN A 137 -6.00 18.49 -14.04
CA GLN A 137 -5.79 19.48 -12.98
C GLN A 137 -5.14 18.84 -11.74
N GLN A 138 -5.54 17.63 -11.36
CA GLN A 138 -4.90 16.90 -10.27
C GLN A 138 -3.45 16.56 -10.62
N LEU A 139 -3.17 16.04 -11.82
CA LEU A 139 -1.80 15.74 -12.23
C LEU A 139 -0.91 17.00 -12.27
N ILE A 140 -1.44 18.13 -12.74
CA ILE A 140 -0.74 19.42 -12.70
C ILE A 140 -0.49 19.85 -11.25
N GLY A 141 -1.47 19.73 -10.36
CA GLY A 141 -1.31 20.02 -8.93
C GLY A 141 -0.31 19.11 -8.21
N LEU A 142 -0.04 17.94 -8.78
CA LEU A 142 1.01 17.02 -8.32
C LEU A 142 2.36 17.24 -9.00
N ASN A 143 2.50 18.27 -9.84
CA ASN A 143 3.68 18.52 -10.67
C ASN A 143 4.07 17.32 -11.57
N LEU A 144 3.06 16.53 -11.97
CA LEU A 144 3.23 15.36 -12.81
C LEU A 144 2.96 15.69 -14.29
N SER A 145 3.91 15.29 -15.13
CA SER A 145 3.86 15.39 -16.59
C SER A 145 3.35 14.08 -17.22
N GLU A 146 3.81 13.73 -18.42
CA GLU A 146 3.38 12.48 -19.06
C GLU A 146 3.90 11.26 -18.31
N SER A 147 3.03 10.26 -18.10
CA SER A 147 3.34 9.04 -17.34
C SER A 147 4.58 8.30 -17.86
N LYS A 148 4.83 8.39 -19.17
CA LYS A 148 5.92 7.72 -19.86
C LYS A 148 7.30 8.25 -19.47
N ASP A 149 7.41 9.37 -18.76
CA ASP A 149 8.68 10.02 -18.43
C ASP A 149 9.29 9.52 -17.12
N TYR A 150 8.46 9.00 -16.21
CA TYR A 150 8.86 8.57 -14.88
C TYR A 150 9.35 7.12 -14.83
N ARG A 151 10.48 6.89 -14.15
CA ARG A 151 11.13 5.59 -13.95
C ARG A 151 10.17 4.59 -13.32
N ILE A 152 9.41 5.00 -12.30
CA ILE A 152 8.45 4.13 -11.60
C ILE A 152 7.41 3.50 -12.55
N ILE A 153 7.12 4.16 -13.67
CA ILE A 153 6.23 3.67 -14.73
C ILE A 153 7.02 2.95 -15.83
N LYS A 154 8.13 3.53 -16.31
CA LYS A 154 8.99 2.97 -17.38
C LYS A 154 9.48 1.57 -17.06
N CYS A 155 9.82 1.35 -15.79
CA CYS A 155 10.35 0.09 -15.32
C CYS A 155 9.33 -1.04 -15.27
N GLY A 156 8.11 -0.73 -15.70
CA GLY A 156 6.90 -1.36 -15.23
C GLY A 156 6.08 -2.10 -16.30
N CYS A 157 6.63 -2.34 -17.49
CA CYS A 157 5.86 -2.70 -18.70
C CYS A 157 5.00 -1.52 -19.22
N LEU A 158 5.52 -0.80 -20.22
CA LEU A 158 4.79 0.28 -20.91
C LEU A 158 3.44 -0.16 -21.49
N LYS A 159 3.23 -1.47 -21.69
CA LYS A 159 1.94 -2.02 -22.15
C LYS A 159 0.80 -1.73 -21.17
N LEU A 160 1.08 -1.63 -19.87
CA LEU A 160 0.07 -1.23 -18.88
C LEU A 160 -0.45 0.21 -19.13
N LEU A 161 0.38 1.08 -19.73
CA LEU A 161 -0.05 2.41 -20.15
C LEU A 161 -0.93 2.41 -21.39
N GLU A 162 -0.95 1.31 -22.15
CA GLU A 162 -1.85 1.13 -23.30
C GLU A 162 -3.26 0.77 -22.82
N GLU A 163 -3.38 0.12 -21.66
CA GLU A 163 -4.66 -0.23 -20.99
C GLU A 163 -5.30 0.96 -20.24
N LYS A 164 -5.26 2.17 -20.82
CA LYS A 164 -5.74 3.41 -20.15
C LYS A 164 -7.17 3.30 -19.63
N THR A 165 -8.08 2.71 -20.41
CA THR A 165 -9.50 2.59 -20.02
C THR A 165 -9.65 1.73 -18.76
N LYS A 166 -8.97 0.58 -18.71
CA LYS A 166 -8.99 -0.33 -17.55
C LYS A 166 -8.42 0.36 -16.30
N TYR A 167 -7.25 0.99 -16.41
CA TYR A 167 -6.63 1.67 -15.26
C TYR A 167 -7.42 2.91 -14.80
N ARG A 168 -8.13 3.58 -15.70
CA ARG A 168 -9.08 4.64 -15.37
C ARG A 168 -10.27 4.09 -14.57
N GLU A 169 -10.85 2.97 -14.98
CA GLU A 169 -11.93 2.32 -14.24
C GLU A 169 -11.48 1.87 -12.85
N ILE A 170 -10.29 1.26 -12.78
CA ILE A 170 -9.65 0.87 -11.52
C ILE A 170 -9.47 2.09 -10.61
N TYR A 171 -9.00 3.23 -11.14
CA TYR A 171 -8.88 4.47 -10.36
C TYR A 171 -10.22 4.93 -9.78
N LEU A 172 -11.27 4.99 -10.60
CA LEU A 172 -12.60 5.41 -10.13
C LEU A 172 -13.12 4.50 -9.01
N GLN A 173 -12.94 3.19 -9.17
CA GLN A 173 -13.29 2.21 -8.13
C GLN A 173 -12.48 2.41 -6.85
N GLN A 174 -11.19 2.73 -6.95
CA GLN A 174 -10.35 3.05 -5.79
C GLN A 174 -10.86 4.31 -5.07
N MET A 175 -11.19 5.37 -5.83
CA MET A 175 -11.67 6.63 -5.24
C MET A 175 -13.02 6.43 -4.52
N ASP A 176 -13.92 5.65 -5.11
CA ASP A 176 -15.19 5.31 -4.48
C ASP A 176 -15.00 4.43 -3.23
N ALA A 177 -14.08 3.47 -3.27
CA ALA A 177 -13.77 2.63 -2.13
C ALA A 177 -13.16 3.44 -0.97
N LEU A 178 -12.23 4.35 -1.25
CA LEU A 178 -11.61 5.24 -0.26
C LEU A 178 -12.66 6.11 0.44
N LYS A 179 -13.57 6.73 -0.32
CA LYS A 179 -14.69 7.50 0.26
C LYS A 179 -15.58 6.68 1.18
N ARG A 180 -15.85 5.42 0.82
CA ARG A 180 -16.69 4.53 1.66
C ARG A 180 -16.04 4.17 2.99
N ILE A 181 -14.72 4.00 3.01
CA ILE A 181 -13.95 3.74 4.24
C ILE A 181 -13.59 5.03 5.01
N GLY A 182 -14.22 6.16 4.66
CA GLY A 182 -14.15 7.40 5.41
C GLY A 182 -13.04 8.37 5.00
N PHE A 183 -12.38 8.19 3.85
CA PHE A 183 -11.50 9.24 3.32
C PHE A 183 -12.34 10.41 2.82
N ASP A 184 -12.08 11.60 3.35
CA ASP A 184 -12.65 12.84 2.82
C ASP A 184 -11.79 13.44 1.68
N ALA A 185 -12.16 14.62 1.18
CA ALA A 185 -11.43 15.24 0.07
C ALA A 185 -9.97 15.58 0.43
N ASP A 186 -9.71 15.95 1.68
CA ASP A 186 -8.37 16.34 2.14
C ASP A 186 -7.50 15.09 2.33
N ASP A 187 -8.05 14.04 2.93
CA ASP A 187 -7.41 12.72 3.02
C ASP A 187 -7.00 12.21 1.63
N MET A 188 -7.91 12.35 0.65
CA MET A 188 -7.64 11.96 -0.73
C MET A 188 -6.56 12.83 -1.37
N ASN A 189 -6.54 14.13 -1.09
CA ASN A 189 -5.48 15.01 -1.57
C ASN A 189 -4.12 14.63 -0.98
N ILE A 190 -4.04 14.38 0.33
CA ILE A 190 -2.81 13.94 1.01
C ILE A 190 -2.30 12.63 0.42
N LEU A 191 -3.18 11.67 0.15
CA LEU A 191 -2.83 10.41 -0.51
C LEU A 191 -2.21 10.63 -1.89
N HIS A 192 -2.81 11.50 -2.69
CA HIS A 192 -2.28 11.85 -4.01
C HIS A 192 -0.93 12.58 -3.91
N CYS A 193 -0.77 13.50 -2.96
CA CYS A 193 0.51 14.18 -2.71
C CYS A 193 1.61 13.20 -2.30
N MET A 194 1.31 12.22 -1.43
CA MET A 194 2.28 11.17 -1.08
C MET A 194 2.70 10.33 -2.29
N LEU A 195 1.75 9.95 -3.16
CA LEU A 195 2.06 9.24 -4.40
C LEU A 195 2.94 10.09 -5.34
N GLY A 196 2.59 11.37 -5.54
CA GLY A 196 3.36 12.31 -6.35
C GLY A 196 4.79 12.50 -5.80
N ALA A 197 4.93 12.68 -4.48
CA ALA A 197 6.22 12.82 -3.83
C ALA A 197 7.10 11.58 -4.03
N ILE A 198 6.53 10.37 -3.92
CA ILE A 198 7.25 9.13 -4.21
C ILE A 198 7.73 9.11 -5.66
N ILE A 199 6.87 9.49 -6.61
CA ILE A 199 7.25 9.56 -8.04
C ILE A 199 8.45 10.49 -8.23
N HIS A 200 8.43 11.70 -7.67
CA HIS A 200 9.53 12.66 -7.75
C HIS A 200 10.81 12.18 -7.05
N LEU A 201 10.69 11.60 -5.85
CA LEU A 201 11.84 11.02 -5.12
C LEU A 201 12.52 9.93 -5.96
N THR A 202 11.74 9.09 -6.66
CA THR A 202 12.33 8.07 -7.54
C THR A 202 13.04 8.67 -8.76
N GLU A 203 12.85 9.93 -9.11
CA GLU A 203 13.61 10.56 -10.21
C GLU A 203 14.93 11.20 -9.77
N VAL A 204 15.18 11.36 -8.48
CA VAL A 204 16.39 12.02 -7.96
C VAL A 204 17.65 11.27 -8.38
N ARG A 205 18.64 12.01 -8.89
CA ARG A 205 19.93 11.49 -9.35
C ARG A 205 21.06 12.20 -8.64
N PHE A 206 22.06 11.42 -8.29
CA PHE A 206 23.24 11.87 -7.56
C PHE A 206 24.50 11.66 -8.40
N LYS A 207 25.46 12.58 -8.26
CA LYS A 207 26.80 12.54 -8.84
C LYS A 207 27.83 12.74 -7.72
N GLU A 208 28.95 12.05 -7.79
CA GLU A 208 30.09 12.29 -6.88
C GLU A 208 30.62 13.72 -7.04
N ALA A 209 31.11 14.29 -5.94
CA ALA A 209 31.74 15.61 -5.95
C ALA A 209 33.08 15.56 -6.69
N ASP A 210 33.44 16.67 -7.36
CA ASP A 210 34.68 16.75 -8.11
C ASP A 210 35.94 16.82 -7.20
N LYS A 211 35.78 17.19 -5.92
CA LYS A 211 36.87 17.23 -4.93
C LYS A 211 36.58 16.35 -3.69
N ALA A 212 37.65 15.82 -3.11
CA ALA A 212 37.59 15.17 -1.81
C ALA A 212 37.10 16.15 -0.73
N ASN A 213 36.14 15.71 0.11
CA ASN A 213 35.47 16.47 1.19
C ASN A 213 34.40 17.49 0.77
N GLU A 214 34.01 17.54 -0.50
CA GLU A 214 32.80 18.26 -0.93
C GLU A 214 31.56 17.35 -0.85
N PRO A 215 30.36 17.91 -0.58
CA PRO A 215 29.13 17.12 -0.63
C PRO A 215 28.88 16.67 -2.07
N LEU A 216 28.34 15.46 -2.23
CA LEU A 216 27.86 14.97 -3.52
C LEU A 216 26.80 15.91 -4.12
N GLU A 217 26.68 15.91 -5.43
CA GLU A 217 25.76 16.79 -6.16
C GLU A 217 24.45 16.06 -6.50
N ILE A 218 23.33 16.75 -6.29
CA ILE A 218 22.04 16.33 -6.85
C ILE A 218 21.95 16.91 -8.27
N VAL A 219 21.88 16.04 -9.28
CA VAL A 219 21.92 16.42 -10.70
C VAL A 219 20.64 17.16 -11.12
N ASN A 220 19.52 16.85 -10.45
CA ASN A 220 18.19 17.38 -10.73
C ASN A 220 17.52 17.84 -9.42
N PRO A 221 17.99 18.94 -8.81
CA PRO A 221 17.48 19.43 -7.53
C PRO A 221 15.98 19.75 -7.57
N ASP A 222 15.45 20.15 -8.73
CA ASP A 222 14.02 20.37 -8.94
C ASP A 222 13.15 19.19 -8.47
N GLN A 223 13.59 17.93 -8.66
CA GLN A 223 12.82 16.77 -8.20
C GLN A 223 12.70 16.70 -6.66
N VAL A 224 13.72 17.18 -5.95
CA VAL A 224 13.69 17.26 -4.48
C VAL A 224 12.77 18.40 -4.04
N GLU A 225 12.78 19.53 -4.74
CA GLU A 225 11.89 20.66 -4.47
C GLU A 225 10.42 20.28 -4.68
N LEU A 226 10.10 19.62 -5.80
CA LEU A 226 8.76 19.12 -6.09
C LEU A 226 8.29 18.09 -5.05
N ALA A 227 9.17 17.18 -4.63
CA ALA A 227 8.83 16.23 -3.56
C ALA A 227 8.61 16.95 -2.21
N ALA A 228 9.42 17.95 -1.89
CA ALA A 228 9.31 18.72 -0.66
C ALA A 228 8.00 19.52 -0.60
N GLU A 229 7.60 20.15 -1.71
CA GLU A 229 6.33 20.86 -1.84
C GLU A 229 5.14 19.93 -1.55
N LEU A 230 5.11 18.74 -2.17
CA LEU A 230 4.03 17.78 -1.98
C LEU A 230 3.99 17.18 -0.57
N LEU A 231 5.15 17.01 0.07
CA LEU A 231 5.25 16.56 1.46
C LEU A 231 5.04 17.70 2.47
N ASN A 232 4.94 18.94 2.01
CA ASN A 232 4.86 20.15 2.82
C ASN A 232 6.01 20.23 3.85
N VAL A 233 7.24 20.00 3.37
CA VAL A 233 8.48 20.11 4.16
C VAL A 233 9.42 21.12 3.52
N ASP A 234 10.40 21.60 4.29
CA ASP A 234 11.40 22.53 3.77
C ASP A 234 12.30 21.83 2.71
N PRO A 235 12.43 22.38 1.49
CA PRO A 235 13.23 21.78 0.43
C PRO A 235 14.71 21.65 0.78
N LEU A 236 15.26 22.62 1.51
CA LEU A 236 16.67 22.61 1.91
C LEU A 236 16.90 21.54 2.97
N GLU A 237 16.02 21.40 3.95
CA GLU A 237 16.08 20.31 4.95
C GLU A 237 15.98 18.94 4.29
N LEU A 238 15.03 18.75 3.36
CA LEU A 238 14.90 17.50 2.62
C LEU A 238 16.18 17.20 1.84
N CYS A 239 16.68 18.17 1.07
CA CYS A 239 17.93 18.04 0.31
C CYS A 239 19.10 17.66 1.23
N LEU A 240 19.30 18.39 2.33
CA LEU A 240 20.35 18.12 3.31
C LEU A 240 20.23 16.71 3.91
N SER A 241 19.01 16.25 4.20
CA SER A 241 18.77 14.90 4.73
C SER A 241 19.17 13.79 3.75
N LEU A 242 19.12 14.05 2.44
CA LEU A 242 19.50 13.09 1.40
C LEU A 242 21.03 12.98 1.26
N ILE A 243 21.78 14.06 1.52
CA ILE A 243 23.23 14.12 1.33
C ILE A 243 24.06 14.09 2.61
N LYS A 244 23.43 14.25 3.78
CA LYS A 244 24.07 14.22 5.11
C LYS A 244 23.37 13.24 6.04
N THR A 245 24.14 12.66 6.95
CA THR A 245 23.63 11.88 8.09
C THR A 245 23.87 12.67 9.36
N LYS A 246 22.82 12.87 10.16
CA LYS A 246 22.91 13.45 11.50
C LYS A 246 23.07 12.33 12.53
N THR A 247 24.11 12.40 13.35
CA THR A 247 24.35 11.47 14.47
C THR A 247 24.42 12.27 15.76
N GLU A 248 23.77 11.79 16.81
CA GLU A 248 23.79 12.44 18.12
C GLU A 248 24.54 11.56 19.12
N TYR A 249 25.60 12.11 19.71
CA TYR A 249 26.41 11.41 20.71
C TYR A 249 26.67 12.35 21.88
N GLY A 250 26.19 11.99 23.08
CA GLY A 250 26.38 12.79 24.29
C GLY A 250 25.75 14.19 24.25
N GLY A 251 24.71 14.41 23.44
CA GLY A 251 24.04 15.71 23.26
C GLY A 251 24.67 16.61 22.17
N GLU A 252 25.78 16.20 21.57
CA GLU A 252 26.37 16.89 20.41
C GLU A 252 25.82 16.31 19.10
N GLN A 253 25.51 17.19 18.15
CA GLN A 253 25.02 16.82 16.82
C GLN A 253 26.16 16.87 15.81
N LEU A 254 26.54 15.70 15.29
CA LEU A 254 27.57 15.54 14.26
C LEU A 254 26.92 15.27 12.90
N TYR A 255 27.40 15.94 11.86
CA TYR A 255 26.95 15.75 10.48
C TYR A 255 28.05 15.10 9.65
N HIS A 256 27.72 13.96 9.03
CA HIS A 256 28.63 13.25 8.12
C HIS A 256 28.09 13.35 6.69
N LEU A 257 28.96 13.66 5.73
CA LEU A 257 28.62 13.62 4.30
C LEU A 257 28.40 12.18 3.86
N LYS A 258 27.33 11.92 3.11
CA LYS A 258 27.06 10.62 2.51
C LYS A 258 27.94 10.42 1.26
N ASN A 259 28.29 9.17 0.98
CA ASN A 259 28.79 8.79 -0.35
C ASN A 259 27.62 8.58 -1.33
N LEU A 260 27.94 8.31 -2.60
CA LEU A 260 26.94 8.13 -3.66
C LEU A 260 25.92 7.02 -3.35
N GLU A 261 26.39 5.89 -2.83
CA GLU A 261 25.55 4.74 -2.50
C GLU A 261 24.61 5.05 -1.33
N GLN A 262 25.14 5.61 -0.24
CA GLN A 262 24.37 6.02 0.94
C GLN A 262 23.29 7.05 0.63
N ALA A 263 23.55 7.99 -0.30
CA ALA A 263 22.58 8.98 -0.72
C ALA A 263 21.43 8.37 -1.53
N ARG A 264 21.76 7.46 -2.46
CA ARG A 264 20.76 6.66 -3.19
C ARG A 264 19.91 5.83 -2.24
N GLU A 265 20.55 5.10 -1.33
CA GLU A 265 19.85 4.30 -0.32
C GLU A 265 18.96 5.15 0.58
N SER A 266 19.39 6.35 0.96
CA SER A 266 18.60 7.27 1.78
C SER A 266 17.35 7.76 1.04
N CYS A 267 17.50 8.14 -0.22
CA CYS A 267 16.38 8.55 -1.06
C CYS A 267 15.39 7.39 -1.25
N ASP A 268 15.91 6.21 -1.56
CA ASP A 268 15.13 4.99 -1.72
C ASP A 268 14.41 4.58 -0.42
N ALA A 269 15.09 4.69 0.72
CA ALA A 269 14.53 4.39 2.04
C ALA A 269 13.39 5.35 2.38
N LEU A 270 13.52 6.64 2.04
CA LEU A 270 12.46 7.63 2.23
C LEU A 270 11.23 7.29 1.38
N ALA A 271 11.41 7.01 0.09
CA ALA A 271 10.31 6.64 -0.81
C ALA A 271 9.59 5.35 -0.33
N LYS A 272 10.35 4.33 0.08
CA LYS A 272 9.82 3.09 0.70
C LYS A 272 9.03 3.38 1.96
N ALA A 273 9.54 4.23 2.84
CA ALA A 273 8.91 4.56 4.12
C ALA A 273 7.61 5.34 3.93
N ILE A 274 7.55 6.28 2.98
CA ILE A 274 6.33 7.00 2.63
C ILE A 274 5.28 6.01 2.12
N TYR A 275 5.64 5.12 1.20
CA TYR A 275 4.70 4.15 0.63
C TYR A 275 4.16 3.17 1.68
N GLU A 276 5.04 2.63 2.54
CA GLU A 276 4.67 1.73 3.63
C GLU A 276 3.72 2.41 4.63
N ARG A 277 4.01 3.65 5.04
CA ARG A 277 3.15 4.42 5.97
C ARG A 277 1.81 4.79 5.35
N MET A 278 1.80 5.16 4.08
CA MET A 278 0.58 5.42 3.32
C MET A 278 -0.28 4.17 3.20
N PHE A 279 0.30 3.02 2.84
CA PHE A 279 -0.45 1.76 2.77
C PHE A 279 -0.99 1.36 4.14
N GLY A 280 -0.17 1.47 5.19
CA GLY A 280 -0.61 1.24 6.57
C GLY A 280 -1.75 2.17 7.00
N TRP A 281 -1.79 3.42 6.53
CA TRP A 281 -2.90 4.33 6.78
C TRP A 281 -4.21 3.87 6.12
N VAL A 282 -4.13 3.43 4.87
CA VAL A 282 -5.27 2.81 4.16
C VAL A 282 -5.77 1.56 4.92
N ILE A 283 -4.86 0.69 5.36
CA ILE A 283 -5.21 -0.50 6.16
C ILE A 283 -5.89 -0.12 7.48
N ARG A 284 -5.42 0.92 8.16
CA ARG A 284 -6.06 1.40 9.41
C ARG A 284 -7.49 1.86 9.17
N ARG A 285 -7.75 2.69 8.15
CA ARG A 285 -9.12 3.13 7.81
C ARG A 285 -10.03 1.97 7.38
N ILE A 286 -9.50 0.99 6.64
CA ILE A 286 -10.23 -0.25 6.33
C ILE A 286 -10.62 -0.96 7.64
N ASN A 287 -9.70 -1.10 8.58
CA ASN A 287 -9.97 -1.79 9.85
C ASN A 287 -10.98 -1.05 10.73
N GLU A 288 -10.99 0.28 10.71
CA GLU A 288 -12.00 1.10 11.39
C GLU A 288 -13.41 0.85 10.81
N ASP A 289 -13.54 0.73 9.48
CA ASP A 289 -14.82 0.40 8.83
C ASP A 289 -15.28 -1.06 9.08
N LEU A 290 -14.33 -2.00 9.14
CA LEU A 290 -14.58 -3.43 9.35
C LEU A 290 -14.81 -3.81 10.82
N ASN A 291 -14.44 -2.95 11.77
CA ASN A 291 -14.53 -3.21 13.19
C ASN A 291 -15.07 -2.01 13.99
N PRO A 292 -16.34 -1.63 13.79
CA PRO A 292 -16.93 -0.46 14.44
C PRO A 292 -17.02 -0.58 15.97
N THR A 293 -16.86 -1.78 16.55
CA THR A 293 -16.98 -2.01 18.00
C THR A 293 -15.70 -1.66 18.77
N LYS A 294 -14.52 -1.64 18.13
CA LYS A 294 -13.26 -1.21 18.78
C LYS A 294 -13.16 0.29 19.03
N GLN A 295 -13.85 1.12 18.22
CA GLN A 295 -13.88 2.57 18.41
C GLN A 295 -14.43 3.01 19.78
N ARG A 296 -15.20 2.15 20.47
CA ARG A 296 -15.73 2.45 21.82
C ARG A 296 -14.78 2.13 22.98
N TYR A 297 -13.69 1.39 22.75
CA TYR A 297 -12.79 0.97 23.82
C TYR A 297 -11.41 1.64 23.77
N GLU A 298 -11.02 2.24 22.63
CA GLU A 298 -9.73 2.95 22.51
C GLU A 298 -9.78 4.40 23.02
N THR A 299 -10.97 4.96 23.31
CA THR A 299 -11.08 6.29 23.97
C THR A 299 -10.78 6.27 25.47
N LEU A 300 -10.34 5.14 26.03
CA LEU A 300 -10.06 4.97 27.47
C LEU A 300 -8.67 4.41 27.77
N SER A 301 -7.69 4.55 26.88
CA SER A 301 -6.31 4.20 27.22
C SER A 301 -5.27 5.04 26.48
N TYR A 302 -4.65 5.91 27.29
CA TYR A 302 -3.43 6.71 27.13
C TYR A 302 -3.45 7.91 26.18
#